data_AF-A0A9D2B2F1-F1
#
_entry.id   AF-A0A9D2B2F1-F1
#
_cell.length_a   1.000
_cell.length_b   1.000
_cell.length_c   1.000
_cell.angle_alpha   90.00
_cell.angle_beta   90.00
_cell.angle_gamma   90.00
#
_symmetry.space_group_name_H-M   'P 1'
#
loop_
_entity.id
_entity.type
_entity.pdbx_description
1 polymer ?
#
loop_
_entity_poly.entity_id
_entity_poly.type
_entity_poly.pdbx_seq_one_letter_code
_entity_poly.pdbx_strand_id
1 'polypeptide(L)'
;MRFKKLLTFIMCASVSALTAAASLPVDVQAAGGGFENAGSGFENASLSQGNDFEAVGEFGDGDGSPDLVMPGTGHFECPDLTFYDKIIFVGDSRTVQINDRVDDEQVDFVASSGQGLSWFKRSGVSKLNRLLASEEYTTPLPKAVIFNLGINDLENKNSYVSYLNDLSQELINQNCTLYYMSVNPVNNEIIQIPRSDRDIRDFNQAMKTKLDDFHYIDTYNYLKKDGFTTTDGLHYNSLTTQKIFNYVIEQINSRKASTKNVLWEHTGLYWYAYNPSTGDVYKNRWVSYEGGKFYVDRYGRMKTNSWITASSGNRYYVGASGRYYTSQWVLTNGKYYYLQDNGAMAKNQWIDGYYVGSDGARI
;
A
#
# COMPACT_ATOMS: atom_id res chain seq x y z
N MET A 1 -45.63 -14.96 12.52
CA MET A 1 -46.35 -13.72 12.11
C MET A 1 -45.60 -13.11 10.92
N ARG A 2 -46.35 -12.60 9.93
CA ARG A 2 -45.94 -12.00 8.62
C ARG A 2 -44.94 -10.83 8.81
N PHE A 3 -44.00 -10.47 7.92
CA PHE A 3 -44.06 -9.96 6.52
C PHE A 3 -42.60 -9.98 5.96
N LYS A 4 -42.22 -10.41 4.73
CA LYS A 4 -42.40 -9.91 3.34
C LYS A 4 -41.87 -8.49 3.01
N LYS A 5 -41.02 -8.44 1.95
CA LYS A 5 -40.54 -7.31 1.10
C LYS A 5 -39.32 -6.55 1.66
N LEU A 6 -38.26 -6.25 0.89
CA LEU A 6 -38.27 -5.58 -0.42
C LEU A 6 -36.98 -5.87 -1.22
N LEU A 7 -37.16 -6.18 -2.50
CA LEU A 7 -36.15 -6.19 -3.56
C LEU A 7 -36.58 -5.10 -4.55
N THR A 8 -35.84 -3.99 -4.68
CA THR A 8 -36.03 -3.01 -5.78
C THR A 8 -34.74 -2.22 -6.07
N PHE A 9 -34.18 -2.45 -7.26
CA PHE A 9 -33.54 -1.52 -8.23
C PHE A 9 -33.00 -0.16 -7.78
N ILE A 10 -31.74 0.15 -8.15
CA ILE A 10 -31.38 1.45 -8.76
C ILE A 10 -30.42 1.23 -9.95
N MET A 11 -30.81 1.81 -11.09
CA MET A 11 -30.14 1.88 -12.38
C MET A 11 -29.03 2.96 -12.42
N CYS A 12 -28.01 2.65 -13.22
CA CYS A 12 -27.38 3.44 -14.30
C CYS A 12 -27.08 4.95 -14.14
N ALA A 13 -25.89 5.28 -14.63
CA ALA A 13 -25.19 6.55 -14.57
C ALA A 13 -25.59 7.60 -15.64
N SER A 14 -25.08 8.81 -15.38
CA SER A 14 -24.48 9.79 -16.31
C SER A 14 -25.37 10.65 -17.23
N VAL A 15 -25.09 11.97 -17.23
CA VAL A 15 -24.58 12.84 -18.34
C VAL A 15 -24.57 14.31 -17.84
N SER A 16 -23.39 14.96 -17.70
CA SER A 16 -22.81 16.12 -18.46
C SER A 16 -23.72 17.36 -18.65
N ALA A 17 -23.33 18.65 -18.64
CA ALA A 17 -22.12 19.40 -19.02
C ALA A 17 -22.19 20.83 -18.38
N LEU A 18 -21.11 21.48 -17.93
CA LEU A 18 -20.13 22.37 -18.60
C LEU A 18 -20.59 23.82 -18.95
N THR A 19 -19.61 24.74 -18.86
CA THR A 19 -19.50 26.19 -19.22
C THR A 19 -19.69 27.15 -18.03
N ALA A 20 -18.85 28.17 -17.79
CA ALA A 20 -18.17 29.07 -18.73
C ALA A 20 -16.82 29.63 -18.22
N ALA A 21 -16.04 30.17 -19.16
CA ALA A 21 -14.74 30.81 -19.03
C ALA A 21 -14.85 32.35 -18.90
N ALA A 22 -13.81 32.99 -18.34
CA ALA A 22 -13.41 34.40 -18.56
C ALA A 22 -12.00 34.59 -17.96
N SER A 23 -10.92 34.65 -18.78
CA SER A 23 -10.28 35.83 -19.39
C SER A 23 -9.44 36.69 -18.43
N LEU A 24 -8.14 36.76 -18.76
CA LEU A 24 -7.05 37.57 -18.17
C LEU A 24 -7.29 39.10 -18.33
N PRO A 25 -6.48 39.94 -17.66
CA PRO A 25 -5.41 40.57 -18.43
C PRO A 25 -4.03 40.67 -17.73
N VAL A 26 -3.08 41.06 -18.57
CA VAL A 26 -1.62 41.19 -18.49
C VAL A 26 -1.20 42.57 -17.95
N ASP A 27 -0.04 42.67 -17.30
CA ASP A 27 1.02 43.68 -17.54
C ASP A 27 2.19 43.49 -16.54
N VAL A 28 3.40 43.13 -16.98
CA VAL A 28 4.54 43.96 -17.46
C VAL A 28 5.23 44.74 -16.33
N GLN A 29 6.49 44.42 -15.99
CA GLN A 29 7.69 45.21 -16.34
C GLN A 29 9.00 44.61 -15.79
N ALA A 30 10.08 44.82 -16.54
CA ALA A 30 11.43 44.35 -16.33
C ALA A 30 12.34 45.45 -15.72
N ALA A 31 13.46 45.02 -15.12
CA ALA A 31 14.79 45.65 -14.96
C ALA A 31 15.39 45.13 -13.62
N GLY A 32 16.62 44.66 -13.50
CA GLY A 32 17.87 45.09 -14.12
C GLY A 32 18.78 45.61 -13.01
N GLY A 33 19.98 45.04 -12.84
CA GLY A 33 21.00 45.56 -11.93
C GLY A 33 21.82 44.48 -11.25
N GLY A 34 23.01 44.20 -11.81
CA GLY A 34 24.05 43.43 -11.13
C GLY A 34 24.88 44.31 -10.20
N PHE A 35 25.63 43.69 -9.30
CA PHE A 35 26.90 44.19 -8.77
C PHE A 35 27.76 43.01 -8.30
N GLU A 36 28.99 42.97 -8.80
CA GLU A 36 30.13 42.21 -8.30
C GLU A 36 30.57 42.77 -6.94
N ASN A 37 31.18 41.96 -6.05
CA ASN A 37 32.64 42.00 -5.80
C ASN A 37 33.09 40.95 -4.76
N ALA A 38 34.38 40.67 -4.86
CA ALA A 38 35.21 39.60 -4.30
C ALA A 38 35.52 39.63 -2.79
N GLY A 39 36.10 38.52 -2.31
CA GLY A 39 37.45 38.60 -1.73
C GLY A 39 37.72 37.93 -0.37
N SER A 40 38.73 37.03 -0.37
CA SER A 40 39.62 36.57 0.73
C SER A 40 38.98 35.77 1.89
N GLY A 41 39.54 34.67 2.40
CA GLY A 41 40.94 34.20 2.47
C GLY A 41 41.27 33.85 3.94
N PHE A 42 42.28 32.99 4.17
CA PHE A 42 42.82 32.46 5.46
C PHE A 42 42.13 31.20 6.02
N GLU A 43 42.80 30.21 6.62
CA GLU A 43 44.16 29.66 6.55
C GLU A 43 44.15 28.34 7.36
N ASN A 44 45.15 27.48 7.15
CA ASN A 44 45.31 26.14 7.75
C ASN A 44 45.54 26.13 9.27
N ALA A 45 45.15 25.03 9.91
CA ALA A 45 45.94 24.41 10.98
C ALA A 45 45.73 22.88 11.03
N SER A 46 46.84 22.16 10.95
CA SER A 46 47.01 20.70 11.00
C SER A 46 47.38 20.20 12.41
N LEU A 47 47.41 18.86 12.55
CA LEU A 47 48.00 17.98 13.58
C LEU A 47 46.94 17.35 14.52
N SER A 48 46.87 16.03 14.70
CA SER A 48 47.98 15.12 15.06
C SER A 48 47.70 13.63 14.76
N GLN A 49 48.79 12.87 14.72
CA GLN A 49 48.97 11.44 14.39
C GLN A 49 48.65 10.47 15.53
N GLY A 50 48.51 9.18 15.15
CA GLY A 50 48.83 7.99 15.97
C GLY A 50 47.60 7.17 16.36
N ASN A 51 47.49 5.85 16.17
CA ASN A 51 48.50 4.81 15.94
C ASN A 51 47.88 3.63 15.16
N ASP A 52 48.72 2.99 14.35
CA ASP A 52 48.57 1.62 13.86
C ASP A 52 48.56 0.61 15.02
N PHE A 53 47.77 -0.46 14.91
CA PHE A 53 48.12 -1.76 15.50
C PHE A 53 47.65 -2.90 14.60
N GLU A 54 48.56 -3.87 14.47
CA GLU A 54 48.67 -4.87 13.42
C GLU A 54 47.63 -5.99 13.45
N ALA A 55 47.45 -6.60 12.27
CA ALA A 55 46.85 -7.90 12.08
C ALA A 55 47.77 -9.01 12.59
N VAL A 56 47.22 -9.98 13.33
CA VAL A 56 47.86 -11.28 13.57
C VAL A 56 46.81 -12.39 13.68
N GLY A 57 47.03 -13.47 12.92
CA GLY A 57 46.71 -14.85 13.34
C GLY A 57 45.54 -15.54 12.66
N GLU A 58 45.82 -16.31 11.59
CA GLU A 58 45.05 -17.50 11.21
C GLU A 58 45.31 -18.65 12.21
N PHE A 59 44.25 -19.17 12.83
CA PHE A 59 44.04 -20.54 13.35
C PHE A 59 42.50 -20.66 13.47
N GLY A 60 41.76 -21.66 12.98
CA GLY A 60 41.98 -23.10 12.90
C GLY A 60 40.76 -23.77 13.55
N ASP A 61 39.85 -24.27 12.72
CA ASP A 61 38.81 -25.30 12.91
C ASP A 61 38.06 -25.44 14.26
N GLY A 62 36.77 -25.09 14.21
CA GLY A 62 35.70 -25.89 14.84
C GLY A 62 35.41 -25.68 16.32
N ASP A 63 34.54 -24.71 16.63
CA ASP A 63 33.60 -24.88 17.75
C ASP A 63 32.18 -24.47 17.34
N GLY A 64 31.20 -25.21 17.84
CA GLY A 64 29.79 -25.06 17.52
C GLY A 64 29.15 -23.87 18.21
N SER A 65 29.50 -22.67 17.77
CA SER A 65 28.75 -21.45 18.05
C SER A 65 27.60 -21.31 17.06
N PRO A 66 26.36 -20.92 17.46
CA PRO A 66 25.28 -20.73 16.51
C PRO A 66 25.69 -19.64 15.54
N ASP A 67 25.65 -19.94 14.23
CA ASP A 67 25.80 -18.95 13.17
C ASP A 67 24.88 -17.76 13.48
N LEU A 68 25.47 -16.67 13.97
CA LEU A 68 24.82 -15.37 14.01
C LEU A 68 24.72 -14.91 12.56
N VAL A 69 23.66 -15.33 11.89
CA VAL A 69 23.22 -14.75 10.62
C VAL A 69 23.05 -13.25 10.86
N MET A 70 23.95 -12.45 10.30
CA MET A 70 23.86 -10.99 10.32
C MET A 70 22.57 -10.57 9.59
N PRO A 71 21.59 -9.91 10.25
CA PRO A 71 20.40 -9.44 9.55
C PRO A 71 20.78 -8.15 8.81
N GLY A 72 20.88 -8.18 7.48
CA GLY A 72 21.25 -6.95 6.77
C GLY A 72 21.27 -6.90 5.25
N THR A 73 21.13 -8.02 4.54
CA THR A 73 21.23 -8.02 3.05
C THR A 73 20.04 -8.66 2.34
N GLY A 74 19.04 -9.17 3.06
CA GLY A 74 17.82 -9.74 2.48
C GLY A 74 16.68 -8.72 2.39
N HIS A 75 15.69 -9.00 1.54
CA HIS A 75 14.42 -8.29 1.49
C HIS A 75 13.73 -8.30 2.87
N PHE A 76 13.00 -7.24 3.19
CA PHE A 76 12.22 -7.20 4.43
C PHE A 76 11.05 -8.18 4.35
N GLU A 77 10.87 -9.01 5.38
CA GLU A 77 9.60 -9.72 5.56
C GLU A 77 8.48 -8.69 5.70
N CYS A 78 7.49 -8.75 4.80
CA CYS A 78 6.37 -7.84 4.81
C CYS A 78 5.30 -8.33 5.79
N PRO A 79 4.85 -7.52 6.77
CA PRO A 79 3.77 -7.91 7.68
C PRO A 79 2.43 -8.14 6.95
N ASP A 80 1.43 -8.71 7.61
CA ASP A 80 0.09 -8.92 7.03
C ASP A 80 -0.53 -7.60 6.53
N LEU A 81 -0.70 -7.46 5.22
CA LEU A 81 -1.18 -6.24 4.55
C LEU A 81 -2.66 -6.34 4.12
N THR A 82 -3.42 -7.36 4.57
CA THR A 82 -4.73 -7.73 3.98
C THR A 82 -5.84 -6.68 4.04
N PHE A 83 -5.68 -5.60 4.83
CA PHE A 83 -6.69 -4.56 4.99
C PHE A 83 -6.71 -3.55 3.83
N TYR A 84 -5.58 -3.34 3.16
CA TYR A 84 -5.48 -2.44 2.02
C TYR A 84 -5.46 -3.23 0.71
N ASP A 85 -5.93 -2.59 -0.36
CA ASP A 85 -5.69 -3.08 -1.73
C ASP A 85 -4.22 -2.92 -2.09
N LYS A 86 -3.67 -1.75 -1.76
CA LYS A 86 -2.28 -1.35 -1.95
C LYS A 86 -1.81 -0.38 -0.88
N ILE A 87 -0.50 -0.33 -0.71
CA ILE A 87 0.20 0.61 0.16
C ILE A 87 1.19 1.39 -0.69
N ILE A 88 1.03 2.71 -0.75
CA ILE A 88 1.85 3.57 -1.58
C ILE A 88 2.66 4.51 -0.67
N PHE A 89 3.97 4.34 -0.65
CA PHE A 89 4.86 5.27 0.02
C PHE A 89 5.25 6.41 -0.92
N VAL A 90 5.01 7.64 -0.49
CA VAL A 90 5.39 8.86 -1.21
C VAL A 90 6.52 9.53 -0.44
N GLY A 91 7.67 9.78 -1.05
CA GLY A 91 8.77 10.37 -0.29
C GLY A 91 10.04 10.75 -1.02
N ASP A 92 11.06 11.05 -0.23
CA ASP A 92 12.38 11.47 -0.70
C ASP A 92 13.40 10.32 -0.64
N SER A 93 14.69 10.64 -0.45
CA SER A 93 15.77 9.67 -0.36
C SER A 93 15.54 8.62 0.73
N ARG A 94 14.94 8.99 1.86
CA ARG A 94 14.68 8.04 2.95
C ARG A 94 13.60 7.02 2.59
N THR A 95 12.65 7.40 1.74
CA THR A 95 11.66 6.48 1.17
C THR A 95 12.24 5.64 0.04
N VAL A 96 13.18 6.18 -0.75
CA VAL A 96 13.97 5.37 -1.70
C VAL A 96 14.72 4.26 -0.96
N GLN A 97 15.31 4.54 0.21
CA GLN A 97 15.97 3.49 1.01
C GLN A 97 15.03 2.35 1.44
N ILE A 98 13.73 2.63 1.64
CA ILE A 98 12.70 1.62 1.93
C ILE A 98 12.38 0.83 0.64
N ASN A 99 12.14 1.53 -0.47
CA ASN A 99 11.87 0.94 -1.78
C ASN A 99 12.95 -0.08 -2.20
N ASP A 100 14.22 0.24 -1.97
CA ASP A 100 15.34 -0.63 -2.35
C ASP A 100 15.40 -1.95 -1.56
N ARG A 101 14.55 -2.13 -0.53
CA ARG A 101 14.58 -3.28 0.39
C ARG A 101 13.24 -3.99 0.55
N VAL A 102 12.14 -3.43 0.07
CA VAL A 102 10.81 -4.04 0.10
C VAL A 102 10.52 -4.62 -1.27
N ASP A 103 10.29 -5.94 -1.33
CA ASP A 103 9.86 -6.66 -2.52
C ASP A 103 8.53 -7.37 -2.21
N ASP A 104 7.45 -6.60 -2.25
CA ASP A 104 6.10 -7.07 -2.00
C ASP A 104 5.15 -6.48 -3.04
N GLU A 105 4.36 -7.32 -3.70
CA GLU A 105 3.44 -6.92 -4.78
C GLU A 105 2.37 -5.93 -4.31
N GLN A 106 2.12 -5.81 -3.00
CA GLN A 106 1.14 -4.91 -2.43
C GLN A 106 1.70 -3.52 -2.07
N VAL A 107 3.02 -3.33 -2.14
CA VAL A 107 3.69 -2.08 -1.77
C VAL A 107 4.29 -1.40 -3.00
N ASP A 108 3.79 -0.20 -3.30
CA ASP A 108 4.26 0.64 -4.40
C ASP A 108 4.95 1.91 -3.86
N PHE A 109 5.78 2.54 -4.68
CA PHE A 109 6.57 3.71 -4.28
C PHE A 109 6.49 4.86 -5.28
N VAL A 110 6.28 6.07 -4.76
CA VAL A 110 6.44 7.35 -5.46
C VAL A 110 7.52 8.13 -4.75
N ALA A 111 8.78 7.76 -5.00
CA ALA A 111 9.92 8.33 -4.29
C ALA A 111 11.01 8.86 -5.24
N SER A 112 11.77 9.85 -4.77
CA SER A 112 12.92 10.39 -5.50
C SER A 112 13.91 11.06 -4.55
N SER A 113 15.19 10.70 -4.66
CA SER A 113 16.24 11.20 -3.78
C SER A 113 16.42 12.72 -3.85
N GLY A 114 16.58 13.34 -2.68
CA GLY A 114 16.81 14.78 -2.52
C GLY A 114 15.60 15.68 -2.85
N GLN A 115 14.43 15.11 -3.08
CA GLN A 115 13.25 15.86 -3.50
C GLN A 115 12.38 16.35 -2.31
N GLY A 116 11.58 17.38 -2.59
CA GLY A 116 10.61 17.98 -1.66
C GLY A 116 9.29 18.30 -2.36
N LEU A 117 8.53 19.28 -1.84
CA LEU A 117 7.16 19.56 -2.29
C LEU A 117 7.09 19.96 -3.77
N SER A 118 8.06 20.75 -4.23
CA SER A 118 8.10 21.25 -5.61
C SER A 118 8.12 20.10 -6.63
N TRP A 119 8.93 19.08 -6.38
CA TRP A 119 8.96 17.88 -7.21
C TRP A 119 7.68 17.07 -7.11
N PHE A 120 7.13 16.93 -5.90
CA PHE A 120 5.89 16.19 -5.74
C PHE A 120 4.76 16.82 -6.56
N LYS A 121 4.61 18.16 -6.49
CA LYS A 121 3.67 18.93 -7.32
C LYS A 121 3.91 18.76 -8.83
N ARG A 122 5.17 18.80 -9.26
CA ARG A 122 5.53 18.75 -10.70
C ARG A 122 5.46 17.35 -11.31
N SER A 123 5.69 16.31 -10.54
CA SER A 123 5.94 14.97 -11.09
C SER A 123 5.49 13.83 -10.19
N GLY A 124 5.61 13.98 -8.87
CA GLY A 124 5.21 12.95 -7.92
C GLY A 124 3.71 12.66 -7.95
N VAL A 125 2.86 13.69 -7.93
CA VAL A 125 1.39 13.52 -7.93
C VAL A 125 0.91 12.83 -9.20
N SER A 126 1.49 13.12 -10.37
CA SER A 126 1.15 12.44 -11.61
C SER A 126 1.57 10.96 -11.62
N LYS A 127 2.66 10.61 -10.93
CA LYS A 127 3.05 9.20 -10.72
C LYS A 127 2.09 8.50 -9.77
N LEU A 128 1.72 9.15 -8.66
CA LEU A 128 0.73 8.65 -7.71
C LEU A 128 -0.61 8.37 -8.40
N ASN A 129 -1.14 9.33 -9.18
CA ASN A 129 -2.41 9.16 -9.88
C ASN A 129 -2.37 8.03 -10.92
N ARG A 130 -1.23 7.80 -11.59
CA ARG A 130 -1.08 6.65 -12.50
C ARG A 130 -1.13 5.32 -11.77
N LEU A 131 -0.47 5.23 -10.62
CA LEU A 131 -0.57 4.06 -9.76
C LEU A 131 -2.04 3.87 -9.36
N LEU A 132 -2.67 4.87 -8.76
CA LEU A 132 -4.07 4.81 -8.27
C LEU A 132 -5.11 4.43 -9.32
N ALA A 133 -4.84 4.70 -10.60
CA ALA A 133 -5.68 4.34 -11.75
C ALA A 133 -5.34 2.98 -12.38
N SER A 134 -4.35 2.26 -11.87
CA SER A 134 -3.91 0.95 -12.40
C SER A 134 -5.04 -0.08 -12.34
N GLU A 135 -5.19 -0.87 -13.41
CA GLU A 135 -6.11 -2.01 -13.44
C GLU A 135 -5.66 -3.17 -12.53
N GLU A 136 -4.46 -3.11 -11.95
CA GLU A 136 -4.02 -4.04 -10.91
C GLU A 136 -4.77 -3.84 -9.58
N TYR A 137 -5.37 -2.65 -9.38
CA TYR A 137 -6.08 -2.26 -8.16
C TYR A 137 -7.54 -2.69 -8.27
N THR A 138 -7.78 -3.96 -7.95
CA THR A 138 -9.00 -4.68 -8.34
C THR A 138 -9.95 -4.96 -7.19
N THR A 139 -9.59 -4.59 -5.96
CA THR A 139 -10.41 -4.82 -4.77
C THR A 139 -11.14 -3.53 -4.34
N PRO A 140 -12.17 -3.61 -3.48
CA PRO A 140 -12.90 -2.47 -2.96
C PRO A 140 -12.21 -1.95 -1.68
N LEU A 141 -11.12 -2.62 -1.26
CA LEU A 141 -10.38 -2.27 -0.07
C LEU A 141 -9.77 -0.88 -0.29
N PRO A 142 -9.62 -0.10 0.78
CA PRO A 142 -8.95 1.19 0.69
C PRO A 142 -7.50 1.00 0.20
N LYS A 143 -6.94 2.05 -0.37
CA LYS A 143 -5.49 2.15 -0.66
C LYS A 143 -4.85 3.02 0.41
N ALA A 144 -3.78 2.56 1.06
CA ALA A 144 -3.03 3.41 1.99
C ALA A 144 -2.05 4.29 1.19
N VAL A 145 -2.08 5.60 1.40
CA VAL A 145 -1.07 6.51 0.85
C VAL A 145 -0.32 7.16 2.01
N ILE A 146 0.98 6.87 2.12
CA ILE A 146 1.83 7.30 3.23
C ILE A 146 2.83 8.34 2.72
N PHE A 147 2.64 9.58 3.15
CA PHE A 147 3.53 10.68 2.82
C PHE A 147 4.69 10.75 3.81
N ASN A 148 5.92 10.82 3.28
CA ASN A 148 7.15 11.09 4.01
C ASN A 148 8.09 11.98 3.19
N LEU A 149 7.72 13.25 3.14
CA LEU A 149 8.47 14.31 2.47
C LEU A 149 8.71 15.45 3.48
N GLY A 150 9.70 16.30 3.23
CA GLY A 150 9.89 17.55 3.97
C GLY A 150 11.28 17.72 4.57
N ILE A 151 12.08 16.65 4.68
CA ILE A 151 13.45 16.76 5.22
C ILE A 151 14.35 17.67 4.37
N ASN A 152 14.03 17.84 3.08
CA ASN A 152 14.79 18.64 2.13
C ASN A 152 14.33 20.11 2.06
N ASP A 153 13.19 20.46 2.66
CA ASP A 153 12.54 21.77 2.55
C ASP A 153 11.63 22.07 3.79
N LEU A 154 12.20 21.92 4.98
CA LEU A 154 11.53 22.03 6.30
C LEU A 154 10.89 23.42 6.55
N GLU A 155 11.42 24.47 5.93
CA GLU A 155 10.86 25.80 5.98
C GLU A 155 9.49 25.89 5.29
N ASN A 156 9.23 24.99 4.34
CA ASN A 156 8.07 25.01 3.46
C ASN A 156 6.79 24.38 4.07
N LYS A 157 6.79 24.12 5.38
CA LYS A 157 5.69 23.45 6.12
C LYS A 157 4.30 23.99 5.80
N ASN A 158 4.12 25.30 5.66
CA ASN A 158 2.78 25.87 5.39
C ASN A 158 2.29 25.51 3.97
N SER A 159 3.19 25.47 2.98
CA SER A 159 2.84 25.06 1.61
C SER A 159 2.52 23.56 1.54
N TYR A 160 3.19 22.74 2.36
CA TYR A 160 2.85 21.33 2.53
C TYR A 160 1.43 21.16 3.06
N VAL A 161 1.09 21.85 4.17
CA VAL A 161 -0.25 21.81 4.75
C VAL A 161 -1.31 22.18 3.72
N SER A 162 -1.15 23.34 3.07
CA SER A 162 -2.11 23.81 2.07
C SER A 162 -2.27 22.80 0.93
N TYR A 163 -1.17 22.36 0.33
CA TYR A 163 -1.25 21.48 -0.83
C TYR A 163 -1.79 20.09 -0.51
N LEU A 164 -1.42 19.51 0.64
CA LEU A 164 -1.87 18.17 1.01
C LEU A 164 -3.34 18.17 1.43
N ASN A 165 -3.85 19.22 2.08
CA ASN A 165 -5.28 19.37 2.35
C ASN A 165 -6.08 19.58 1.06
N ASP A 166 -5.56 20.35 0.09
CA ASP A 166 -6.24 20.50 -1.22
C ASP A 166 -6.29 19.16 -1.98
N LEU A 167 -5.21 18.37 -1.93
CA LEU A 167 -5.11 17.08 -2.61
C LEU A 167 -5.92 15.97 -1.90
N SER A 168 -6.17 16.09 -0.59
CA SER A 168 -6.74 15.00 0.22
C SER A 168 -8.07 14.50 -0.33
N GLN A 169 -8.95 15.43 -0.71
CA GLN A 169 -10.28 15.10 -1.21
C GLN A 169 -10.24 14.33 -2.53
N GLU A 170 -9.30 14.65 -3.43
CA GLU A 170 -9.10 13.89 -4.67
C GLU A 170 -8.67 12.44 -4.37
N LEU A 171 -7.78 12.24 -3.40
CA LEU A 171 -7.29 10.92 -3.03
C LEU A 171 -8.36 10.11 -2.28
N ILE A 172 -9.11 10.74 -1.37
CA ILE A 172 -10.22 10.10 -0.63
C ILE A 172 -11.31 9.64 -1.60
N ASN A 173 -11.66 10.48 -2.59
CA ASN A 173 -12.62 10.10 -3.64
C ASN A 173 -12.13 8.91 -4.50
N GLN A 174 -10.83 8.63 -4.49
CA GLN A 174 -10.23 7.44 -5.11
C GLN A 174 -10.08 6.25 -4.13
N ASN A 175 -10.82 6.26 -3.00
CA ASN A 175 -10.79 5.25 -1.95
C ASN A 175 -9.42 5.14 -1.24
N CYS A 176 -8.72 6.26 -1.05
CA CYS A 176 -7.47 6.26 -0.31
C CYS A 176 -7.68 6.58 1.18
N THR A 177 -6.99 5.85 2.05
CA THR A 177 -6.74 6.25 3.44
C THR A 177 -5.39 6.96 3.51
N LEU A 178 -5.38 8.18 4.05
CA LEU A 178 -4.22 9.05 3.98
C LEU A 178 -3.44 9.04 5.30
N TYR A 179 -2.13 8.90 5.18
CA TYR A 179 -1.19 8.89 6.29
C TYR A 179 -0.11 9.93 6.06
N TYR A 180 0.26 10.62 7.13
CA TYR A 180 1.46 11.42 7.17
C TYR A 180 2.45 10.79 8.15
N MET A 181 3.51 10.19 7.61
CA MET A 181 4.65 9.74 8.41
C MET A 181 5.52 10.95 8.72
N SER A 182 5.74 11.20 10.02
CA SER A 182 6.63 12.27 10.49
C SER A 182 7.96 12.28 9.74
N VAL A 183 8.51 13.47 9.50
CA VAL A 183 9.92 13.60 9.13
C VAL A 183 10.76 13.08 10.30
N ASN A 184 11.59 12.08 10.02
CA ASN A 184 12.32 11.34 11.06
C ASN A 184 13.61 12.08 11.50
N PRO A 185 14.17 11.77 12.68
CA PRO A 185 15.27 12.52 13.28
C PRO A 185 16.56 12.47 12.46
N VAL A 186 17.47 13.39 12.73
CA VAL A 186 18.84 13.36 12.20
C VAL A 186 19.82 13.07 13.32
N ASN A 187 20.99 12.53 12.99
CA ASN A 187 22.09 12.49 13.95
C ASN A 187 22.81 13.85 13.92
N ASN A 188 22.47 14.71 14.88
CA ASN A 188 23.02 16.07 15.01
C ASN A 188 24.53 16.11 15.27
N GLU A 189 25.14 14.98 15.68
CA GLU A 189 26.59 14.93 15.95
C GLU A 189 27.41 14.81 14.67
N ILE A 190 26.86 14.19 13.61
CA ILE A 190 27.61 13.88 12.39
C ILE A 190 27.01 14.50 11.12
N ILE A 191 25.80 15.07 11.19
CA ILE A 191 25.17 15.70 10.03
C ILE A 191 25.95 16.94 9.58
N GLN A 192 26.27 17.02 8.28
CA GLN A 192 27.09 18.10 7.70
C GLN A 192 26.28 19.13 6.90
N ILE A 193 24.96 19.02 6.95
CA ILE A 193 24.02 19.82 6.16
C ILE A 193 23.00 20.50 7.10
N PRO A 194 22.43 21.66 6.73
CA PRO A 194 21.64 22.49 7.64
C PRO A 194 20.23 21.90 7.86
N ARG A 195 20.17 20.81 8.62
CA ARG A 195 18.95 20.11 9.03
C ARG A 195 19.09 19.79 10.51
N SER A 196 18.12 20.19 11.31
CA SER A 196 18.17 19.99 12.76
C SER A 196 16.93 19.28 13.28
N ASP A 197 17.09 18.56 14.39
CA ASP A 197 15.97 17.96 15.11
C ASP A 197 14.94 19.02 15.56
N ARG A 198 15.34 20.28 15.75
CA ARG A 198 14.42 21.38 16.07
C ARG A 198 13.51 21.69 14.88
N ASP A 199 14.08 21.94 13.71
CA ASP A 199 13.32 22.30 12.51
C ASP A 199 12.41 21.15 12.08
N ILE A 200 12.87 19.91 12.25
CA ILE A 200 12.08 18.69 12.03
C ILE A 200 10.86 18.66 12.96
N ARG A 201 11.03 18.94 14.26
CA ARG A 201 9.89 18.99 15.19
C ARG A 201 8.92 20.10 14.84
N ASP A 202 9.40 21.27 14.43
CA ASP A 202 8.55 22.40 14.04
C ASP A 202 7.74 22.08 12.77
N PHE A 203 8.35 21.40 11.80
CA PHE A 203 7.68 20.92 10.59
C PHE A 203 6.65 19.83 10.94
N ASN A 204 7.04 18.83 11.71
CA ASN A 204 6.18 17.73 12.15
C ASN A 204 4.98 18.22 12.95
N GLN A 205 5.15 19.21 13.82
CA GLN A 205 4.07 19.81 14.57
C GLN A 205 3.03 20.43 13.63
N ALA A 206 3.46 21.09 12.56
CA ALA A 206 2.53 21.63 11.56
C ALA A 206 1.77 20.53 10.82
N MET A 207 2.44 19.46 10.40
CA MET A 207 1.77 18.33 9.73
C MET A 207 0.76 17.64 10.68
N LYS A 208 1.16 17.43 11.93
CA LYS A 208 0.33 16.75 12.94
C LYS A 208 -0.94 17.52 13.32
N THR A 209 -0.89 18.85 13.35
CA THR A 209 -2.03 19.65 13.84
C THR A 209 -2.84 20.34 12.77
N LYS A 210 -2.34 20.43 11.54
CA LYS A 210 -2.99 21.20 10.47
C LYS A 210 -3.38 20.38 9.24
N LEU A 211 -2.98 19.12 9.15
CA LEU A 211 -3.52 18.22 8.14
C LEU A 211 -4.86 17.68 8.64
N ASP A 212 -5.91 17.82 7.82
CA ASP A 212 -7.28 17.53 8.26
C ASP A 212 -7.61 16.03 8.12
N ASP A 213 -7.52 15.49 6.90
CA ASP A 213 -7.94 14.12 6.59
C ASP A 213 -6.83 13.06 6.77
N PHE A 214 -5.71 13.42 7.40
CA PHE A 214 -4.54 12.56 7.49
C PHE A 214 -4.40 11.91 8.87
N HIS A 215 -4.11 10.61 8.87
CA HIS A 215 -3.64 9.92 10.05
C HIS A 215 -2.14 10.16 10.24
N TYR A 216 -1.78 10.80 11.36
CA TYR A 216 -0.37 11.02 11.68
C TYR A 216 0.29 9.76 12.26
N ILE A 217 1.45 9.38 11.71
CA ILE A 217 2.30 8.28 12.19
C ILE A 217 3.57 8.91 12.80
N ASP A 218 3.74 8.75 14.11
CA ASP A 218 4.81 9.40 14.89
C ASP A 218 6.10 8.58 14.92
N THR A 219 6.65 8.35 13.74
CA THR A 219 7.88 7.57 13.57
C THR A 219 9.10 8.31 14.14
N TYR A 220 9.04 9.64 14.26
CA TYR A 220 10.07 10.46 14.89
C TYR A 220 10.25 10.06 16.36
N ASN A 221 9.18 10.10 17.15
CA ASN A 221 9.27 9.78 18.57
C ASN A 221 9.54 8.29 18.80
N TYR A 222 9.03 7.41 17.92
CA TYR A 222 9.38 5.99 17.93
C TYR A 222 10.90 5.80 17.80
N LEU A 223 11.55 6.41 16.80
CA LEU A 223 13.00 6.28 16.61
C LEU A 223 13.82 6.95 17.73
N LYS A 224 13.37 8.08 18.29
CA LYS A 224 14.04 8.68 19.45
C LYS A 224 13.99 7.77 20.68
N LYS A 225 12.93 6.97 20.83
CA LYS A 225 12.76 6.03 21.93
C LYS A 225 13.51 4.72 21.71
N ASP A 226 13.42 4.15 20.52
CA ASP A 226 13.98 2.83 20.18
C ASP A 226 15.47 2.89 19.81
N GLY A 227 15.94 4.08 19.41
CA GLY A 227 17.27 4.29 18.87
C GLY A 227 17.33 4.06 17.36
N PHE A 228 18.21 4.83 16.71
CA PHE A 228 18.40 4.80 15.27
C PHE A 228 19.86 5.05 14.92
N THR A 229 20.28 4.59 13.74
CA THR A 229 21.63 4.78 13.21
C THR A 229 21.57 5.40 11.82
N THR A 230 22.43 6.38 11.59
CA THR A 230 22.61 7.02 10.29
C THR A 230 24.00 6.76 9.75
N THR A 231 24.15 6.83 8.43
CA THR A 231 25.43 6.66 7.72
C THR A 231 26.16 7.99 7.54
N ASP A 232 25.42 9.08 7.32
CA ASP A 232 25.95 10.43 7.05
C ASP A 232 25.26 11.51 7.89
N GLY A 233 24.57 11.11 8.97
CA GLY A 233 23.76 11.99 9.81
C GLY A 233 22.32 12.16 9.34
N LEU A 234 22.02 11.82 8.08
CA LEU A 234 20.70 11.97 7.46
C LEU A 234 20.06 10.64 7.08
N HIS A 235 20.79 9.81 6.35
CA HIS A 235 20.33 8.56 5.75
C HIS A 235 20.54 7.40 6.71
N TYR A 236 19.53 6.55 6.82
CA TYR A 236 19.51 5.45 7.78
C TYR A 236 20.28 4.23 7.27
N ASN A 237 20.81 3.42 8.18
CA ASN A 237 21.30 2.08 7.83
C ASN A 237 20.13 1.10 7.62
N SER A 238 20.41 -0.09 7.06
CA SER A 238 19.38 -1.10 6.75
C SER A 238 18.49 -1.44 7.95
N LEU A 239 19.06 -1.61 9.14
CA LEU A 239 18.32 -1.95 10.35
C LEU A 239 17.31 -0.87 10.73
N THR A 240 17.74 0.40 10.71
CA THR A 240 16.87 1.53 11.03
C THR A 240 15.79 1.72 9.96
N THR A 241 16.13 1.52 8.68
CA THR A 241 15.15 1.52 7.59
C THR A 241 14.08 0.44 7.78
N GLN A 242 14.47 -0.76 8.22
CA GLN A 242 13.54 -1.84 8.51
C GLN A 242 12.61 -1.50 9.68
N LYS A 243 13.17 -0.94 10.77
CA LYS A 243 12.38 -0.48 11.93
C LYS A 243 11.29 0.51 11.52
N ILE A 244 11.65 1.48 10.67
CA ILE A 244 10.71 2.47 10.13
C ILE A 244 9.59 1.79 9.37
N PHE A 245 9.92 0.90 8.43
CA PHE A 245 8.92 0.19 7.63
C PHE A 245 7.97 -0.63 8.51
N ASN A 246 8.51 -1.47 9.41
CA ASN A 246 7.72 -2.32 10.29
C ASN A 246 6.79 -1.51 11.19
N TYR A 247 7.29 -0.41 11.77
CA TYR A 247 6.48 0.46 12.61
C TYR A 247 5.34 1.10 11.82
N VAL A 248 5.59 1.60 10.61
CA VAL A 248 4.53 2.18 9.76
C VAL A 248 3.46 1.13 9.46
N ILE A 249 3.86 -0.08 9.06
CA ILE A 249 2.91 -1.15 8.75
C ILE A 249 2.09 -1.54 10.00
N GLU A 250 2.71 -1.63 11.18
CA GLU A 250 2.00 -1.86 12.44
C GLU A 250 0.98 -0.74 12.75
N GLN A 251 1.35 0.53 12.52
CA GLN A 251 0.46 1.67 12.79
C GLN A 251 -0.74 1.73 11.83
N ILE A 252 -0.57 1.37 10.55
CA ILE A 252 -1.71 1.31 9.62
C ILE A 252 -2.59 0.09 9.90
N ASN A 253 -2.01 -1.04 10.32
CA ASN A 253 -2.75 -2.27 10.64
C ASN A 253 -3.50 -2.20 11.98
N SER A 254 -2.96 -1.52 12.99
CA SER A 254 -3.61 -1.36 14.29
C SER A 254 -4.86 -0.46 14.23
N ARG A 255 -5.05 0.28 13.13
CA ARG A 255 -6.24 1.10 12.88
C ARG A 255 -7.41 0.32 12.27
N LYS A 256 -7.37 -1.01 12.29
CA LYS A 256 -8.54 -1.89 12.09
C LYS A 256 -9.67 -1.48 13.06
N ALA A 257 -10.52 -0.54 12.65
CA ALA A 257 -11.65 -0.06 13.44
C ALA A 257 -12.98 -0.63 12.92
N SER A 258 -13.70 -1.24 13.85
CA SER A 258 -15.05 -1.80 13.80
C SER A 258 -15.20 -3.14 13.07
N THR A 259 -15.50 -4.17 13.87
CA THR A 259 -16.13 -5.42 13.45
C THR A 259 -17.25 -5.13 12.45
N LYS A 260 -17.04 -5.42 11.16
CA LYS A 260 -18.13 -5.47 10.20
C LYS A 260 -19.01 -6.65 10.61
N ASN A 261 -20.14 -6.40 11.28
CA ASN A 261 -21.18 -7.40 11.52
C ASN A 261 -21.93 -7.81 10.22
N VAL A 262 -21.26 -7.74 9.08
CA VAL A 262 -21.80 -7.99 7.75
C VAL A 262 -20.86 -8.95 7.04
N LEU A 263 -21.36 -10.16 6.77
CA LEU A 263 -20.57 -11.19 6.08
C LEU A 263 -20.41 -10.89 4.59
N TRP A 264 -21.38 -10.21 3.96
CA TRP A 264 -21.37 -9.91 2.52
C TRP A 264 -21.66 -8.44 2.24
N GLU A 265 -20.81 -7.81 1.44
CA GLU A 265 -21.00 -6.44 0.97
C GLU A 265 -20.85 -6.38 -0.54
N HIS A 266 -21.68 -5.57 -1.18
CA HIS A 266 -21.57 -5.29 -2.61
C HIS A 266 -20.89 -3.94 -2.81
N THR A 267 -19.77 -3.93 -3.53
CA THR A 267 -19.01 -2.70 -3.82
C THR A 267 -18.57 -2.70 -5.27
N GLY A 268 -18.93 -1.64 -6.00
CA GLY A 268 -18.71 -1.58 -7.44
C GLY A 268 -19.44 -2.70 -8.18
N LEU A 269 -18.68 -3.56 -8.87
CA LEU A 269 -19.19 -4.68 -9.67
C LEU A 269 -19.21 -6.04 -8.95
N TYR A 270 -18.68 -6.12 -7.73
CA TYR A 270 -18.41 -7.39 -7.09
C TYR A 270 -19.00 -7.47 -5.67
N TRP A 271 -19.32 -8.69 -5.27
CA TRP A 271 -19.62 -9.05 -3.89
C TRP A 271 -18.35 -9.51 -3.18
N TYR A 272 -18.20 -9.11 -1.93
CA TYR A 272 -17.07 -9.45 -1.07
C TYR A 272 -17.56 -10.08 0.22
N ALA A 273 -16.82 -11.09 0.68
CA ALA A 273 -17.10 -11.73 1.96
C ALA A 273 -16.08 -11.30 3.02
N TYR A 274 -16.55 -11.04 4.23
CA TYR A 274 -15.73 -10.55 5.34
C TYR A 274 -15.77 -11.50 6.52
N ASN A 275 -14.68 -11.61 7.26
CA ASN A 275 -14.69 -12.19 8.59
C ASN A 275 -15.46 -11.24 9.52
N PRO A 276 -16.64 -11.62 10.06
CA PRO A 276 -17.44 -10.68 10.86
C PRO A 276 -16.76 -10.26 12.18
N SER A 277 -15.84 -11.09 12.67
CA SER A 277 -15.10 -10.84 13.91
C SER A 277 -13.90 -9.94 13.74
N THR A 278 -13.26 -9.94 12.57
CA THR A 278 -12.04 -9.15 12.33
C THR A 278 -12.22 -8.03 11.31
N GLY A 279 -13.27 -8.10 10.48
CA GLY A 279 -13.49 -7.19 9.35
C GLY A 279 -12.61 -7.49 8.14
N ASP A 280 -11.73 -8.49 8.19
CA ASP A 280 -10.84 -8.82 7.06
C ASP A 280 -11.63 -9.46 5.90
N VAL A 281 -11.27 -9.14 4.66
CA VAL A 281 -11.85 -9.79 3.48
C VAL A 281 -11.34 -11.22 3.35
N TYR A 282 -12.25 -12.16 3.13
CA TYR A 282 -11.88 -13.53 2.78
C TYR A 282 -11.31 -13.59 1.35
N LYS A 283 -10.18 -14.29 1.18
CA LYS A 283 -9.50 -14.49 -0.11
C LYS A 283 -9.26 -16.00 -0.37
N ASN A 284 -9.31 -16.41 -1.63
CA ASN A 284 -9.03 -17.77 -2.12
C ASN A 284 -9.77 -18.89 -1.37
N ARG A 285 -11.06 -18.71 -1.08
CA ARG A 285 -11.80 -19.70 -0.27
C ARG A 285 -13.29 -19.81 -0.57
N TRP A 286 -13.84 -20.94 -0.15
CA TRP A 286 -15.27 -21.13 -0.06
C TRP A 286 -15.83 -20.46 1.19
N VAL A 287 -16.93 -19.74 1.03
CA VAL A 287 -17.68 -19.05 2.09
C VAL A 287 -19.09 -19.62 2.13
N SER A 288 -19.52 -20.10 3.29
CA SER A 288 -20.88 -20.60 3.50
C SER A 288 -21.79 -19.45 3.93
N TYR A 289 -22.96 -19.32 3.29
CA TYR A 289 -23.96 -18.31 3.66
C TYR A 289 -25.36 -18.77 3.26
N GLU A 290 -26.33 -18.64 4.16
CA GLU A 290 -27.76 -19.00 3.95
C GLU A 290 -27.98 -20.37 3.26
N GLY A 291 -27.22 -21.39 3.69
CA GLY A 291 -27.32 -22.74 3.12
C GLY A 291 -26.74 -22.89 1.70
N GLY A 292 -26.01 -21.89 1.21
CA GLY A 292 -25.19 -21.94 0.01
C GLY A 292 -23.69 -21.93 0.32
N LYS A 293 -22.89 -22.29 -0.69
CA LYS A 293 -21.45 -22.03 -0.72
C LYS A 293 -21.11 -21.18 -1.93
N PHE A 294 -20.25 -20.21 -1.70
CA PHE A 294 -19.77 -19.22 -2.66
C PHE A 294 -18.25 -19.27 -2.66
N TYR A 295 -17.61 -18.94 -3.78
CA TYR A 295 -16.16 -18.89 -3.84
C TYR A 295 -15.70 -17.45 -4.05
N VAL A 296 -14.75 -17.00 -3.23
CA VAL A 296 -14.07 -15.72 -3.39
C VAL A 296 -12.64 -15.96 -3.89
N ASP A 297 -12.23 -15.19 -4.90
CA ASP A 297 -10.90 -15.32 -5.52
C ASP A 297 -9.78 -14.70 -4.67
N ARG A 298 -8.56 -14.62 -5.23
CA ARG A 298 -7.39 -14.04 -4.55
C ARG A 298 -7.57 -12.58 -4.15
N TYR A 299 -8.52 -11.89 -4.80
CA TYR A 299 -8.87 -10.50 -4.55
C TYR A 299 -10.11 -10.38 -3.64
N GLY A 300 -10.66 -11.50 -3.18
CA GLY A 300 -11.86 -11.55 -2.35
C GLY A 300 -13.17 -11.35 -3.10
N ARG A 301 -13.11 -11.30 -4.43
CA ARG A 301 -14.29 -11.11 -5.29
C ARG A 301 -15.06 -12.41 -5.42
N MET A 302 -16.36 -12.37 -5.20
CA MET A 302 -17.23 -13.51 -5.43
C MET A 302 -17.23 -13.89 -6.92
N LYS A 303 -16.92 -15.16 -7.21
CA LYS A 303 -17.00 -15.71 -8.55
C LYS A 303 -18.46 -16.04 -8.91
N THR A 304 -18.83 -15.74 -10.14
CA THR A 304 -20.12 -16.09 -10.74
C THR A 304 -19.89 -16.68 -12.14
N ASN A 305 -20.85 -17.48 -12.62
CA ASN A 305 -20.81 -18.13 -13.94
C ASN A 305 -19.45 -18.75 -14.30
N SER A 306 -18.83 -19.44 -13.35
CA SER A 306 -17.42 -19.85 -13.47
C SER A 306 -17.18 -21.23 -12.87
N TRP A 307 -16.18 -21.93 -13.41
CA TRP A 307 -15.64 -23.15 -12.82
C TRP A 307 -14.61 -22.82 -11.73
N ILE A 308 -14.71 -23.49 -10.59
CA ILE A 308 -13.77 -23.42 -9.48
C ILE A 308 -13.15 -24.80 -9.29
N THR A 309 -11.82 -24.88 -9.27
CA THR A 309 -11.07 -26.12 -9.03
C THR A 309 -10.58 -26.13 -7.59
N ALA A 310 -11.00 -27.13 -6.81
CA ALA A 310 -10.51 -27.35 -5.47
C ALA A 310 -9.10 -27.98 -5.49
N SER A 311 -8.39 -27.90 -4.37
CA SER A 311 -7.08 -28.55 -4.19
C SER A 311 -7.11 -30.06 -4.39
N SER A 312 -8.27 -30.70 -4.20
CA SER A 312 -8.46 -32.13 -4.51
C SER A 312 -8.53 -32.44 -6.01
N GLY A 313 -8.51 -31.43 -6.88
CA GLY A 313 -8.75 -31.56 -8.32
C GLY A 313 -10.22 -31.62 -8.71
N ASN A 314 -11.15 -31.64 -7.73
CA ASN A 314 -12.57 -31.58 -8.00
C ASN A 314 -12.96 -30.21 -8.57
N ARG A 315 -13.86 -30.20 -9.55
CA ARG A 315 -14.39 -28.97 -10.14
C ARG A 315 -15.83 -28.73 -9.70
N TYR A 316 -16.14 -27.49 -9.42
CA TYR A 316 -17.46 -27.00 -9.01
C TYR A 316 -17.85 -25.84 -9.91
N TYR A 317 -19.13 -25.67 -10.19
CA TYR A 317 -19.60 -24.52 -10.97
C TYR A 317 -20.40 -23.57 -10.09
N VAL A 318 -20.01 -22.29 -10.08
CA VAL A 318 -20.77 -21.21 -9.41
C VAL A 318 -21.65 -20.51 -10.43
N GLY A 319 -22.94 -20.40 -10.13
CA GLY A 319 -23.94 -19.79 -11.01
C GLY A 319 -23.91 -18.27 -11.02
N ALA A 320 -24.91 -17.67 -11.67
CA ALA A 320 -25.07 -16.22 -11.74
C ALA A 320 -25.23 -15.56 -10.36
N SER A 321 -25.81 -16.27 -9.38
CA SER A 321 -25.92 -15.81 -7.99
C SER A 321 -24.64 -16.02 -7.17
N GLY A 322 -23.61 -16.65 -7.74
CA GLY A 322 -22.37 -17.04 -7.04
C GLY A 322 -22.47 -18.30 -6.20
N ARG A 323 -23.70 -18.80 -5.93
CA ARG A 323 -23.90 -20.08 -5.25
C ARG A 323 -23.46 -21.21 -6.17
N TYR A 324 -22.67 -22.15 -5.65
CA TYR A 324 -22.33 -23.35 -6.39
C TYR A 324 -23.57 -24.21 -6.66
N TYR A 325 -23.60 -24.81 -7.85
CA TYR A 325 -24.68 -25.65 -8.31
C TYR A 325 -24.52 -27.09 -7.82
N THR A 326 -25.65 -27.70 -7.49
CA THR A 326 -25.78 -29.10 -7.08
C THR A 326 -26.91 -29.75 -7.86
N SER A 327 -26.84 -31.07 -8.06
CA SER A 327 -27.87 -31.93 -8.68
C SER A 327 -28.48 -31.37 -9.98
N GLN A 328 -27.66 -30.85 -10.88
CA GLN A 328 -28.15 -30.23 -12.12
C GLN A 328 -27.13 -30.23 -13.26
N TRP A 329 -27.65 -30.13 -14.49
CA TRP A 329 -26.86 -29.92 -15.69
C TRP A 329 -26.53 -28.45 -15.91
N VAL A 330 -25.32 -28.18 -16.39
CA VAL A 330 -24.84 -26.84 -16.76
C VAL A 330 -24.28 -26.88 -18.17
N LEU A 331 -24.70 -25.93 -18.99
CA LEU A 331 -24.15 -25.68 -20.31
C LEU A 331 -23.06 -24.60 -20.21
N THR A 332 -21.81 -24.97 -20.49
CA THR A 332 -20.71 -24.00 -20.62
C THR A 332 -19.92 -24.31 -21.88
N ASN A 333 -19.55 -23.29 -22.66
CA ASN A 333 -18.76 -23.43 -23.89
C ASN A 333 -19.31 -24.51 -24.84
N GLY A 334 -20.64 -24.58 -25.00
CA GLY A 334 -21.30 -25.54 -25.88
C GLY A 334 -21.34 -26.99 -25.39
N LYS A 335 -20.82 -27.28 -24.19
CA LYS A 335 -20.80 -28.63 -23.59
C LYS A 335 -21.65 -28.67 -22.32
N TYR A 336 -22.34 -29.80 -22.12
CA TYR A 336 -23.12 -30.07 -20.91
C TYR A 336 -22.26 -30.80 -19.88
N TYR A 337 -22.34 -30.36 -18.62
CA TYR A 337 -21.66 -30.95 -17.47
C TYR A 337 -22.68 -31.14 -16.35
N TYR A 338 -22.57 -32.22 -15.58
CA TYR A 338 -23.47 -32.46 -14.45
C TYR A 338 -22.75 -32.22 -13.12
N LEU A 339 -23.40 -31.49 -12.21
CA LEU A 339 -22.93 -31.26 -10.85
C LEU A 339 -23.72 -32.18 -9.92
N GLN A 340 -23.01 -32.98 -9.13
CA GLN A 340 -23.61 -33.95 -8.20
C GLN A 340 -24.27 -33.26 -7.00
N ASP A 341 -24.85 -34.04 -6.09
CA ASP A 341 -25.50 -33.54 -4.87
C ASP A 341 -24.55 -32.73 -3.96
N ASN A 342 -23.28 -33.15 -3.89
CA ASN A 342 -22.19 -32.44 -3.21
C ASN A 342 -21.57 -31.32 -4.08
N GLY A 343 -22.13 -31.07 -5.27
CA GLY A 343 -21.73 -30.08 -6.27
C GLY A 343 -20.47 -30.38 -7.06
N ALA A 344 -19.79 -31.51 -6.82
CA ALA A 344 -18.64 -31.89 -7.62
C ALA A 344 -19.10 -32.32 -9.02
N MET A 345 -18.37 -31.86 -10.05
CA MET A 345 -18.60 -32.25 -11.44
C MET A 345 -18.45 -33.77 -11.61
N ALA A 346 -19.46 -34.41 -12.20
CA ALA A 346 -19.44 -35.81 -12.57
C ALA A 346 -18.41 -36.08 -13.68
N LYS A 347 -17.77 -37.25 -13.65
CA LYS A 347 -16.86 -37.75 -14.70
C LYS A 347 -16.95 -39.27 -14.81
N ASN A 348 -16.77 -39.80 -16.03
CA ASN A 348 -16.75 -41.25 -16.33
C ASN A 348 -17.96 -42.04 -15.79
N GLN A 349 -19.16 -41.48 -15.89
CA GLN A 349 -20.36 -42.13 -15.35
C GLN A 349 -21.64 -41.76 -16.12
N TRP A 350 -22.69 -42.56 -15.92
CA TRP A 350 -24.03 -42.29 -16.44
C TRP A 350 -24.80 -41.37 -15.49
N ILE A 351 -25.45 -40.35 -16.04
CA ILE A 351 -26.35 -39.43 -15.36
C ILE A 351 -27.59 -39.23 -16.23
N ASP A 352 -28.78 -39.50 -15.70
CA ASP A 352 -30.08 -39.29 -16.39
C ASP A 352 -30.13 -39.83 -17.83
N GLY A 353 -29.51 -41.00 -18.08
CA GLY A 353 -29.47 -41.62 -19.40
C GLY A 353 -28.40 -41.08 -20.36
N TYR A 354 -27.52 -40.18 -19.91
CA TYR A 354 -26.38 -39.68 -20.67
C TYR A 354 -25.06 -40.07 -20.02
N TYR A 355 -24.03 -40.37 -20.83
CA TYR A 355 -22.69 -40.62 -20.32
C TYR A 355 -21.86 -39.34 -20.30
N VAL A 356 -21.20 -39.05 -19.18
CA VAL A 356 -20.21 -37.96 -19.08
C VAL A 356 -18.80 -38.53 -19.13
N GLY A 357 -17.96 -37.97 -20.00
CA GLY A 357 -16.61 -38.43 -20.25
C GLY A 357 -15.61 -38.13 -19.13
N SER A 358 -14.33 -38.37 -19.41
CA SER A 358 -13.23 -38.12 -18.48
C SER A 358 -12.98 -36.64 -18.21
N ASP A 359 -13.33 -35.76 -19.16
CA ASP A 359 -13.36 -34.30 -19.00
C ASP A 359 -14.66 -33.79 -18.34
N GLY A 360 -15.61 -34.69 -18.04
CA GLY A 360 -16.92 -34.42 -17.47
C GLY A 360 -17.97 -33.93 -18.48
N ALA A 361 -17.60 -33.77 -19.76
CA ALA A 361 -18.55 -33.35 -20.79
C ALA A 361 -19.48 -34.51 -21.16
N ARG A 362 -20.76 -34.20 -21.35
CA ARG A 362 -21.75 -35.11 -21.92
C ARG A 362 -21.35 -35.51 -23.33
N ILE A 363 -21.36 -36.82 -23.61
CA ILE A 363 -21.06 -37.43 -24.91
C ILE A 363 -22.35 -37.79 -25.64
#